data_AF-A0A7C5AY70-F1
#
_entry.id   AF-A0A7C5AY70-F1
#
_cell.length_a   1.000
_cell.length_b   1.000
_cell.length_c   1.000
_cell.angle_alpha   90.00
_cell.angle_beta   90.00
_cell.angle_gamma   90.00
#
_symmetry.space_group_name_H-M   'P 1'
#
loop_
_entity.id
_entity.type
_entity.pdbx_description
1 polymer ?
#
loop_
_entity_poly.entity_id
_entity_poly.type
_entity_poly.pdbx_seq_one_letter_code
_entity_poly.pdbx_strand_id
1 'polypeptide(L)'
;MGPSAGACGATITASARLEYKVSNPDTWAPLEGKVIGFSLGSVGGSGVTDSNGVATASLAVPSDAASLSAVFNGDEAHNPVGTTIPFAFTGLCGLSPASQCFTYLGGAGSFNVSAAADHNWTAASDSSWVVITLGSGGTGNGSVSFSVEPNPTSARRTAVITVDDKTFAVKQASNFTDVPPDHIFF
;
A
#
# COMPACT_ATOMS: atom_id res chain seq x y z
N MET A 1 -14.96 -1.44 -22.40
CA MET A 1 -14.80 -2.63 -21.55
C MET A 1 -13.39 -2.57 -21.00
N GLY A 2 -13.25 -1.99 -19.81
CA GLY A 2 -11.94 -1.74 -19.20
C GLY A 2 -11.39 -2.99 -18.51
N PRO A 3 -10.07 -3.15 -18.40
CA PRO A 3 -9.51 -4.21 -17.59
C PRO A 3 -9.69 -3.88 -16.11
N SER A 4 -10.42 -4.74 -15.41
CA SER A 4 -10.39 -4.89 -13.97
C SER A 4 -9.10 -5.59 -13.56
N ALA A 5 -8.27 -4.97 -12.73
CA ALA A 5 -7.18 -5.63 -12.02
C ALA A 5 -7.09 -5.08 -10.60
N GLY A 6 -7.32 -5.95 -9.61
CA GLY A 6 -6.80 -5.72 -8.28
C GLY A 6 -5.28 -5.87 -8.27
N ALA A 7 -4.58 -5.13 -7.42
CA ALA A 7 -3.31 -5.56 -6.83
C ALA A 7 -2.81 -4.55 -5.78
N CYS A 8 -2.65 -5.02 -4.55
CA CYS A 8 -1.47 -4.72 -3.76
C CYS A 8 -0.26 -5.17 -4.62
N GLY A 9 0.49 -4.23 -5.21
CA GLY A 9 1.52 -4.51 -6.23
C GLY A 9 1.58 -3.53 -7.41
N ALA A 10 0.84 -2.42 -7.39
CA ALA A 10 0.93 -1.38 -8.42
C ALA A 10 2.35 -0.79 -8.48
N THR A 11 2.91 -0.67 -9.68
CA THR A 11 4.18 0.02 -9.96
C THR A 11 3.86 1.22 -10.84
N ILE A 12 4.42 2.39 -10.52
CA ILE A 12 4.37 3.57 -11.37
C ILE A 12 5.69 3.72 -12.12
N THR A 13 5.65 4.39 -13.28
CA THR A 13 6.86 4.89 -13.95
C THR A 13 6.99 6.37 -13.65
N ALA A 14 7.97 6.72 -12.81
CA ALA A 14 8.34 8.11 -12.58
C ALA A 14 9.28 8.57 -13.69
N SER A 15 9.14 9.83 -14.12
CA SER A 15 10.00 10.45 -15.12
C SER A 15 10.33 11.88 -14.70
N ALA A 16 11.58 12.27 -14.81
CA ALA A 16 12.04 13.64 -14.58
C ALA A 16 13.00 14.06 -15.69
N ARG A 17 12.90 15.33 -16.09
CA ARG A 17 13.78 15.94 -17.08
C ARG A 17 14.74 16.89 -16.38
N LEU A 18 16.03 16.77 -16.71
CA LEU A 18 17.08 17.63 -16.22
C LEU A 18 17.68 18.43 -17.38
N GLU A 19 17.66 19.75 -17.25
CA GLU A 19 18.17 20.70 -18.23
C GLU A 19 19.02 21.76 -17.54
N TYR A 20 19.95 22.36 -18.28
CA TYR A 20 20.76 23.48 -17.84
C TYR A 20 20.60 24.68 -18.77
N LYS A 21 20.74 25.89 -18.21
CA LYS A 21 20.61 27.13 -18.97
C LYS A 21 21.91 27.42 -19.73
N VAL A 22 21.81 27.53 -21.05
CA VAL A 22 22.93 27.72 -21.99
C VAL A 22 23.15 29.19 -22.34
N SER A 23 22.06 29.94 -22.57
CA SER A 23 22.12 31.35 -22.98
C SER A 23 20.81 32.08 -22.72
N ASN A 24 20.84 33.42 -22.81
CA ASN A 24 19.67 34.30 -22.71
C ASN A 24 19.23 34.78 -24.11
N PRO A 25 17.91 34.79 -24.46
CA PRO A 25 16.78 34.40 -23.62
C PRO A 25 16.53 32.87 -23.64
N ASP A 26 16.50 32.31 -22.43
CA ASP A 26 16.08 30.95 -22.04
C ASP A 26 16.30 29.81 -23.04
N THR A 27 17.54 29.67 -23.50
CA THR A 27 17.96 28.44 -24.19
C THR A 27 18.37 27.41 -23.15
N TRP A 28 17.64 26.30 -23.08
CA TRP A 28 17.92 25.18 -22.19
C TRP A 28 18.44 23.99 -23.00
N ALA A 29 19.42 23.29 -22.46
CA ALA A 29 19.94 22.06 -23.05
C ALA A 29 19.82 20.89 -22.07
N PRO A 30 19.55 19.68 -22.56
CA PRO A 30 19.45 18.48 -21.72
C PRO A 30 20.80 18.13 -21.10
N LEU A 31 20.76 17.61 -19.87
CA LEU A 31 21.91 16.99 -19.23
C LEU A 31 21.79 15.48 -19.34
N GLU A 32 22.57 14.87 -20.24
CA GLU A 32 22.66 13.40 -20.41
C GLU A 32 23.60 12.77 -19.38
N GLY A 33 23.34 11.51 -19.00
CA GLY A 33 24.22 10.71 -18.16
C GLY A 33 24.20 11.08 -16.67
N LYS A 34 23.22 11.87 -16.22
CA LYS A 34 23.07 12.29 -14.82
C LYS A 34 22.13 11.35 -14.08
N VAL A 35 22.46 11.03 -12.84
CA VAL A 35 21.62 10.19 -11.98
C VAL A 35 20.59 11.06 -11.27
N ILE A 36 19.32 10.73 -11.46
CA ILE A 36 18.20 11.29 -10.69
C ILE A 36 17.74 10.23 -9.70
N GLY A 37 17.75 10.59 -8.41
CA GLY A 37 17.10 9.82 -7.36
C GLY A 37 15.61 10.13 -7.32
N PHE A 38 14.78 9.10 -7.27
CA PHE A 38 13.33 9.21 -7.09
C PHE A 38 12.93 8.60 -5.75
N SER A 39 11.99 9.24 -5.06
CA SER A 39 11.39 8.68 -3.86
C SER A 39 9.88 8.83 -3.89
N LEU A 40 9.18 7.75 -3.53
CA LEU A 40 7.73 7.70 -3.36
C LEU A 40 7.44 7.07 -1.99
N GLY A 41 7.13 7.90 -0.99
CA GLY A 41 7.04 7.42 0.40
C GLY A 41 8.35 6.75 0.84
N SER A 42 8.26 5.52 1.34
CA SER A 42 9.40 4.69 1.75
C SER A 42 10.17 4.04 0.59
N VAL A 43 9.66 4.10 -0.64
CA VAL A 43 10.27 3.43 -1.81
C VAL A 43 11.18 4.41 -2.55
N GLY A 44 12.44 4.00 -2.72
CA GLY A 44 13.41 4.71 -3.54
C GLY A 44 13.65 4.03 -4.88
N GLY A 45 14.09 4.80 -5.86
CA GLY A 45 14.60 4.32 -7.14
C GLY A 45 15.51 5.35 -7.77
N SER A 46 16.15 5.00 -8.88
CA SER A 46 16.99 5.94 -9.62
C SER A 46 16.89 5.70 -11.12
N GLY A 47 17.12 6.75 -11.89
CA GLY A 47 17.23 6.71 -13.34
C GLY A 47 18.41 7.54 -13.80
N VAL A 48 19.00 7.15 -14.93
CA VAL A 48 20.01 7.95 -15.62
C VAL A 48 19.34 8.73 -16.75
N THR A 49 19.69 10.00 -16.91
CA THR A 49 19.14 10.83 -17.97
C THR A 49 19.66 10.38 -19.34
N ASP A 50 18.73 10.27 -20.30
CA ASP A 50 19.03 9.99 -21.70
C ASP A 50 19.53 11.24 -22.46
N SER A 51 19.76 11.12 -23.76
CA SER A 51 20.10 12.25 -24.65
C SER A 51 19.09 13.40 -24.67
N ASN A 52 17.86 13.17 -24.20
CA ASN A 52 16.83 14.20 -24.04
C ASN A 52 16.77 14.76 -22.60
N GLY A 53 17.71 14.37 -21.74
CA GLY A 53 17.78 14.77 -20.34
C GLY A 53 16.76 14.08 -19.46
N VAL A 54 16.10 13.01 -19.92
CA VAL A 54 15.00 12.35 -19.19
C VAL A 54 15.51 11.11 -18.46
N ALA A 55 15.34 11.07 -17.15
CA ALA A 55 15.55 9.90 -16.31
C ALA A 55 14.20 9.25 -15.97
N THR A 56 14.15 7.92 -16.02
CA THR A 56 12.95 7.14 -15.67
C THR A 56 13.24 6.09 -14.62
N ALA A 57 12.31 5.87 -13.69
CA ALA A 57 12.42 4.81 -12.70
C ALA A 57 11.05 4.14 -12.46
N SER A 58 11.06 2.82 -12.30
CA SER A 58 9.88 2.07 -11.87
C SER A 58 9.85 1.97 -10.36
N LEU A 59 8.79 2.47 -9.74
CA LEU A 59 8.62 2.49 -8.29
C LEU A 59 7.36 1.73 -7.91
N ALA A 60 7.50 0.74 -7.01
CA ALA A 60 6.33 0.18 -6.35
C ALA A 60 5.61 1.29 -5.59
N VAL A 61 4.28 1.29 -5.59
CA VAL A 61 3.49 2.25 -4.79
C VAL A 61 3.38 1.70 -3.37
N PRO A 62 4.12 2.24 -2.39
CA PRO A 62 3.93 1.82 -1.01
C PRO A 62 2.69 2.47 -0.42
N SER A 63 2.21 1.91 0.69
CA SER A 63 1.07 2.47 1.43
C SER A 63 1.34 3.88 1.97
N ASP A 64 2.60 4.28 2.17
CA ASP A 64 2.99 5.59 2.72
C ASP A 64 3.28 6.67 1.65
N ALA A 65 2.95 6.41 0.39
CA ALA A 65 3.17 7.33 -0.72
C ALA A 65 2.30 8.60 -0.61
N ALA A 66 2.89 9.70 -0.10
CA ALA A 66 2.23 11.01 -0.04
C ALA A 66 2.77 12.02 -1.08
N SER A 67 4.02 11.85 -1.50
CA SER A 67 4.67 12.70 -2.49
C SER A 67 5.65 11.89 -3.33
N LEU A 68 5.82 12.33 -4.57
CA LEU A 68 6.87 11.84 -5.47
C LEU A 68 7.93 12.94 -5.56
N SER A 69 9.16 12.63 -5.15
CA SER A 69 10.30 13.51 -5.32
C SER A 69 11.25 12.99 -6.39
N ALA A 70 11.88 13.92 -7.09
CA ALA A 70 12.99 13.66 -8.01
C ALA A 70 14.12 14.63 -7.69
N VAL A 71 15.31 14.11 -7.40
CA VAL A 71 16.45 14.89 -6.93
C VAL A 71 17.71 14.54 -7.72
N PHE A 72 18.34 15.57 -8.26
CA PHE A 72 19.73 15.54 -8.70
C PHE A 72 20.59 16.16 -7.59
N ASN A 73 21.57 15.40 -7.08
CA ASN A 73 22.40 15.83 -5.95
C ASN A 73 23.52 16.83 -6.34
N GLY A 74 23.59 17.22 -7.61
CA GLY A 74 24.68 18.03 -8.13
C GLY A 74 25.89 17.18 -8.53
N ASP A 75 26.81 17.83 -9.23
CA ASP A 75 28.16 17.33 -9.52
C ASP A 75 29.15 18.51 -9.46
N GLU A 76 30.40 18.29 -9.87
CA GLU A 76 31.44 19.34 -9.86
C GLU A 76 31.10 20.54 -10.76
N ALA A 77 30.22 20.38 -11.75
CA ALA A 77 29.85 21.41 -12.72
C ALA A 77 28.43 21.97 -12.51
N HIS A 78 27.56 21.27 -11.79
CA HIS A 78 26.15 21.60 -11.65
C HIS A 78 25.69 21.52 -10.19
N ASN A 79 24.94 22.53 -9.76
CA ASN A 79 24.36 22.55 -8.42
C ASN A 79 23.25 21.49 -8.27
N PRO A 80 22.98 21.01 -7.04
CA PRO A 80 21.84 20.17 -6.77
C PRO A 80 20.53 20.86 -7.13
N VAL A 81 19.58 20.09 -7.66
CA VAL A 81 18.21 20.53 -7.95
C VAL A 81 17.24 19.39 -7.65
N GLY A 82 16.05 19.73 -7.17
CA GLY A 82 15.01 18.74 -6.93
C GLY A 82 13.63 19.33 -7.10
N THR A 83 12.67 18.46 -7.35
CA THR A 83 11.26 18.78 -7.38
C THR A 83 10.48 17.74 -6.59
N THR A 84 9.40 18.18 -5.96
CA THR A 84 8.49 17.31 -5.22
C THR A 84 7.07 17.68 -5.64
N ILE A 85 6.32 16.69 -6.09
CA ILE A 85 4.91 16.85 -6.44
C ILE A 85 4.05 16.08 -5.43
N PRO A 86 2.88 16.63 -5.05
CA PRO A 86 1.92 15.87 -4.26
C PRO A 86 1.50 14.64 -5.06
N PHE A 87 1.57 13.48 -4.43
CA PHE A 87 1.11 12.23 -5.02
C PHE A 87 -0.19 11.85 -4.31
N ALA A 88 -1.32 12.06 -4.98
CA ALA A 88 -2.61 11.62 -4.51
C ALA A 88 -3.05 10.44 -5.38
N PHE A 89 -3.16 9.27 -4.77
CA PHE A 89 -3.81 8.14 -5.41
C PHE A 89 -5.32 8.27 -5.16
N THR A 90 -6.01 9.00 -6.04
CA THR A 90 -7.45 9.18 -5.92
C THR A 90 -8.16 7.87 -6.24
N GLY A 91 -8.84 7.31 -5.23
CA GLY A 91 -9.85 6.26 -5.46
C GLY A 91 -9.44 4.80 -5.23
N LEU A 92 -8.32 4.51 -4.57
CA LEU A 92 -8.02 3.13 -4.16
C LEU A 92 -7.70 3.08 -2.66
N CYS A 93 -8.75 2.89 -1.84
CA CYS A 93 -8.57 2.31 -0.53
C CYS A 93 -7.97 0.90 -0.74
N GLY A 94 -6.91 0.54 0.00
CA GLY A 94 -6.25 -0.75 -0.14
C GLY A 94 -6.04 -1.42 1.21
N LEU A 95 -6.36 -2.71 1.31
CA LEU A 95 -6.22 -3.50 2.54
C LEU A 95 -5.05 -4.48 2.42
N SER A 96 -4.16 -4.49 3.40
CA SER A 96 -3.04 -5.44 3.45
C SER A 96 -2.81 -6.00 4.87
N PRO A 97 -2.96 -7.33 5.07
CA PRO A 97 -3.51 -8.30 4.10
C PRO A 97 -5.01 -8.05 3.83
N ALA A 98 -5.60 -8.72 2.83
CA ALA A 98 -7.05 -8.65 2.53
C ALA A 98 -7.85 -9.80 3.19
N SER A 99 -7.18 -10.73 3.86
CA SER A 99 -7.84 -11.79 4.61
C SER A 99 -6.91 -12.39 5.65
N GLN A 100 -7.49 -12.98 6.71
CA GLN A 100 -6.74 -13.74 7.71
C GLN A 100 -7.52 -14.98 8.14
N CYS A 101 -6.78 -16.05 8.40
CA CYS A 101 -7.33 -17.32 8.89
C CYS A 101 -7.04 -17.49 10.38
N PHE A 102 -8.01 -18.03 11.11
CA PHE A 102 -7.94 -18.32 12.54
C PHE A 102 -8.31 -19.78 12.81
N THR A 103 -7.72 -20.35 13.86
CA THR A 103 -8.20 -21.61 14.44
C THR A 103 -9.56 -21.39 15.11
N TYR A 104 -10.19 -22.48 15.55
CA TYR A 104 -11.47 -22.39 16.28
C TYR A 104 -11.37 -21.56 17.58
N LEU A 105 -10.17 -21.40 18.15
CA LEU A 105 -9.97 -20.57 19.35
C LEU A 105 -10.11 -19.07 19.08
N GLY A 106 -9.99 -18.64 17.82
CA GLY A 106 -9.96 -17.22 17.49
C GLY A 106 -8.64 -16.56 17.91
N GLY A 107 -8.69 -15.26 18.23
CA GLY A 107 -7.52 -14.48 18.60
C GLY A 107 -7.54 -13.05 18.07
N ALA A 108 -6.44 -12.32 18.28
CA ALA A 108 -6.27 -10.97 17.75
C ALA A 108 -5.76 -10.99 16.30
N GLY A 109 -6.20 -10.02 15.50
CA GLY A 109 -5.71 -9.78 14.14
C GLY A 109 -5.62 -8.28 13.85
N SER A 110 -4.91 -7.95 12.78
CA SER A 110 -4.84 -6.58 12.28
C SER A 110 -4.56 -6.54 10.78
N PHE A 111 -4.95 -5.44 10.15
CA PHE A 111 -4.60 -5.13 8.77
C PHE A 111 -4.39 -3.63 8.59
N ASN A 112 -3.62 -3.27 7.57
CA ASN A 112 -3.35 -1.88 7.24
C ASN A 112 -4.35 -1.37 6.20
N VAL A 113 -4.75 -0.12 6.36
CA VAL A 113 -5.56 0.66 5.43
C VAL A 113 -4.64 1.68 4.75
N SER A 114 -4.57 1.60 3.43
CA SER A 114 -3.90 2.60 2.59
C SER A 114 -4.96 3.47 1.92
N ALA A 115 -4.91 4.77 2.17
CA ALA A 115 -5.87 5.74 1.64
C ALA A 115 -5.21 7.12 1.48
N ALA A 116 -5.73 7.95 0.57
CA ALA A 116 -5.19 9.29 0.33
C ALA A 116 -5.33 10.18 1.59
N ALA A 117 -4.41 11.13 1.77
CA ALA A 117 -4.29 11.91 3.01
C ALA A 117 -5.55 12.69 3.42
N ASP A 118 -6.41 13.02 2.45
CA ASP A 118 -7.70 13.69 2.62
C ASP A 118 -8.90 12.73 2.59
N HIS A 119 -8.66 11.43 2.45
CA HIS A 119 -9.69 10.40 2.37
C HIS A 119 -10.03 9.87 3.75
N ASN A 120 -11.25 10.16 4.20
CA ASN A 120 -11.83 9.56 5.38
C ASN A 120 -12.37 8.17 5.06
N TRP A 121 -12.07 7.20 5.91
CA TRP A 121 -12.58 5.84 5.79
C TRP A 121 -13.16 5.36 7.11
N THR A 122 -14.09 4.40 7.03
CA THR A 122 -14.69 3.75 8.19
C THR A 122 -14.65 2.24 8.05
N ALA A 123 -14.39 1.54 9.15
CA ALA A 123 -14.31 0.09 9.21
C ALA A 123 -15.47 -0.49 10.04
N ALA A 124 -16.19 -1.45 9.47
CA ALA A 124 -17.31 -2.12 10.14
C ALA A 124 -17.29 -3.63 9.87
N SER A 125 -17.53 -4.42 10.92
CA SER A 125 -17.69 -5.88 10.81
C SER A 125 -19.15 -6.23 10.52
N ASP A 126 -19.38 -7.23 9.68
CA ASP A 126 -20.72 -7.80 9.41
C ASP A 126 -21.19 -8.79 10.50
N SER A 127 -20.32 -9.11 11.45
CA SER A 127 -20.51 -10.21 12.40
C SER A 127 -20.16 -9.80 13.82
N SER A 128 -20.97 -10.24 14.80
CA SER A 128 -20.76 -9.92 16.22
C SER A 128 -19.56 -10.62 16.87
N TRP A 129 -19.10 -11.74 16.31
CA TRP A 129 -17.96 -12.52 16.81
C TRP A 129 -16.60 -12.00 16.29
N VAL A 130 -16.62 -10.95 15.46
CA VAL A 130 -15.42 -10.19 15.05
C VAL A 130 -15.61 -8.74 15.50
N VAL A 131 -14.83 -8.33 16.49
CA VAL A 131 -14.94 -7.00 17.12
C VAL A 131 -13.74 -6.16 16.74
N ILE A 132 -13.98 -5.00 16.12
CA ILE A 132 -12.92 -4.00 15.87
C ILE A 132 -12.57 -3.36 17.21
N THR A 133 -11.34 -3.55 17.66
CA THR A 133 -10.85 -3.05 18.96
C THR A 133 -10.21 -1.67 18.81
N LEU A 134 -9.59 -1.37 17.67
CA LEU A 134 -8.97 -0.09 17.34
C LEU A 134 -9.09 0.21 15.84
N GLY A 135 -9.17 1.50 15.49
CA GLY A 135 -9.16 1.94 14.10
C GLY A 135 -10.49 1.70 13.35
N SER A 136 -11.65 1.92 14.00
CA SER A 136 -12.95 1.87 13.31
C SER A 136 -13.17 3.00 12.30
N GLY A 137 -12.27 3.97 12.25
CA GLY A 137 -12.21 4.99 11.21
C GLY A 137 -10.90 5.77 11.27
N GLY A 138 -10.61 6.49 10.18
CA GLY A 138 -9.40 7.30 10.07
C GLY A 138 -9.43 8.21 8.84
N THR A 139 -8.36 8.99 8.69
CA THR A 139 -8.13 9.85 7.53
C THR A 139 -6.73 9.57 7.00
N GLY A 140 -6.57 9.38 5.70
CA GLY A 140 -5.29 8.93 5.17
C GLY A 140 -4.98 7.51 5.58
N ASN A 141 -3.70 7.17 5.70
CA ASN A 141 -3.31 5.82 6.09
C ASN A 141 -3.68 5.50 7.53
N GLY A 142 -3.95 4.22 7.80
CA GLY A 142 -4.11 3.75 9.17
C GLY A 142 -4.08 2.25 9.32
N SER A 143 -4.44 1.77 10.50
CA SER A 143 -4.45 0.35 10.85
C SER A 143 -5.73 0.02 11.61
N VAL A 144 -6.29 -1.13 11.31
CA VAL A 144 -7.47 -1.68 11.98
C VAL A 144 -7.02 -2.90 12.77
N SER A 145 -7.30 -2.90 14.06
CA SER A 145 -7.10 -4.06 14.93
C SER A 145 -8.44 -4.62 15.35
N PHE A 146 -8.53 -5.94 15.39
CA PHE A 146 -9.76 -6.65 15.72
C PHE A 146 -9.48 -7.91 16.53
N SER A 147 -10.50 -8.40 17.22
CA SER A 147 -10.50 -9.70 17.89
C SER A 147 -11.55 -10.62 17.28
N VAL A 148 -11.22 -11.91 17.25
CA VAL A 148 -12.09 -12.99 16.79
C VAL A 148 -12.41 -13.87 17.98
N GLU A 149 -13.69 -14.02 18.31
CA GLU A 149 -14.15 -14.89 19.39
C GLU A 149 -14.00 -16.38 19.01
N PRO A 150 -13.89 -17.30 19.98
CA PRO A 150 -13.90 -18.73 19.70
C PRO A 150 -15.15 -19.19 18.94
N ASN A 151 -14.98 -20.13 18.01
CA ASN A 151 -16.06 -20.81 17.31
C ASN A 151 -16.35 -22.15 18.00
N PRO A 152 -17.44 -22.28 18.77
CA PRO A 152 -17.76 -23.52 19.47
C PRO A 152 -18.38 -24.58 18.54
N THR A 153 -18.72 -24.23 17.29
CA THR A 153 -19.46 -25.11 16.39
C THR A 153 -18.54 -25.99 15.56
N SER A 154 -19.07 -27.12 15.08
CA SER A 154 -18.40 -28.02 14.13
C SER A 154 -18.41 -27.49 12.69
N ALA A 155 -18.95 -26.30 12.44
CA ALA A 155 -18.97 -25.65 11.14
C ALA A 155 -17.90 -24.54 11.05
N ARG A 156 -17.27 -24.37 9.89
CA ARG A 156 -16.41 -23.21 9.62
C ARG A 156 -17.28 -21.98 9.46
N ARG A 157 -16.78 -20.81 9.87
CA ARG A 157 -17.48 -19.53 9.70
C ARG A 157 -16.57 -18.47 9.07
N THR A 158 -17.19 -17.56 8.34
CA THR A 158 -16.50 -16.43 7.69
C THR A 158 -17.23 -15.15 8.03
N ALA A 159 -16.48 -14.09 8.30
CA ALA A 159 -16.97 -12.73 8.49
C ALA A 159 -16.23 -11.78 7.55
N VAL A 160 -16.82 -10.62 7.31
CA VAL A 160 -16.25 -9.56 6.50
C VAL A 160 -16.14 -8.28 7.33
N ILE A 161 -14.95 -7.68 7.33
CA ILE A 161 -14.77 -6.29 7.75
C ILE A 161 -14.74 -5.43 6.50
N THR A 162 -15.71 -4.54 6.37
CA THR A 162 -15.80 -3.59 5.26
C THR A 162 -15.10 -2.29 5.64
N VAL A 163 -14.23 -1.81 4.76
CA VAL A 163 -13.61 -0.49 4.84
C VAL A 163 -13.95 0.26 3.55
N ASP A 164 -14.93 1.15 3.61
CA ASP A 164 -15.58 1.78 2.45
C ASP A 164 -16.00 0.77 1.37
N ASP A 165 -15.32 0.76 0.22
CA ASP A 165 -15.59 -0.13 -0.91
C ASP A 165 -14.73 -1.42 -0.89
N LYS A 166 -13.89 -1.61 0.13
CA LYS A 166 -13.01 -2.78 0.29
C LYS A 166 -13.49 -3.70 1.39
N THR A 167 -13.13 -4.98 1.24
CA THR A 167 -13.52 -6.04 2.17
C THR A 167 -12.30 -6.83 2.63
N PHE A 168 -12.21 -7.03 3.95
CA PHE A 168 -11.26 -7.94 4.58
C PHE A 168 -11.98 -9.20 5.05
N ALA A 169 -11.54 -10.38 4.62
CA ALA A 169 -12.18 -11.65 4.99
C ALA A 169 -11.53 -12.29 6.22
N VAL A 170 -12.32 -12.53 7.26
CA VAL A 170 -11.93 -13.32 8.44
C VAL A 170 -12.47 -14.73 8.28
N LYS A 171 -11.58 -15.72 8.19
CA LYS A 171 -11.97 -17.13 8.06
C LYS A 171 -11.62 -17.88 9.34
N GLN A 172 -12.60 -18.52 9.98
CA GLN A 172 -12.40 -19.26 11.21
C GLN A 172 -12.73 -20.74 11.05
N ALA A 173 -11.82 -21.60 11.49
CA ALA A 173 -12.01 -23.04 11.49
C ALA A 173 -13.14 -23.48 12.43
N SER A 174 -13.66 -24.68 12.19
CA SER A 174 -14.59 -25.39 13.07
C SER A 174 -13.87 -25.95 14.30
N ASN A 175 -14.59 -26.08 15.41
CA ASN A 175 -14.19 -26.89 16.54
C ASN A 175 -14.50 -28.37 16.22
N PHE A 176 -13.48 -29.14 15.84
CA PHE A 176 -13.65 -30.56 15.50
C PHE A 176 -13.34 -31.40 16.73
N THR A 177 -14.38 -31.88 17.41
CA THR A 177 -14.28 -32.69 18.64
C THR A 177 -14.37 -34.20 18.36
N ASP A 178 -14.26 -34.63 17.12
CA ASP A 178 -14.55 -36.02 16.71
C ASP A 178 -13.45 -37.04 17.04
N VAL A 179 -12.39 -36.64 17.75
CA VAL A 179 -11.39 -37.58 18.27
C VAL A 179 -11.32 -37.46 19.79
N PRO A 180 -11.97 -38.39 20.51
CA PRO A 180 -11.74 -38.61 21.93
C PRO A 180 -10.23 -38.84 22.19
N PRO A 181 -9.67 -38.31 23.30
CA PRO A 181 -8.25 -38.48 23.64
C PRO A 181 -7.78 -39.94 23.79
N ASP A 182 -8.70 -40.91 23.78
CA ASP A 182 -8.48 -42.36 23.92
C ASP A 182 -8.63 -43.17 22.62
N HIS A 183 -8.65 -42.52 21.44
CA HIS A 183 -8.82 -43.24 20.17
C HIS A 183 -7.56 -44.03 19.72
N ILE A 184 -7.73 -45.34 19.61
CA ILE A 184 -6.72 -46.41 19.42
C ILE A 184 -5.96 -46.46 18.07
N PHE A 185 -6.01 -45.43 17.23
CA PHE A 185 -5.38 -45.45 15.89
C PHE A 185 -4.11 -44.59 15.76
N PHE A 186 -3.37 -44.43 16.86
CA PHE A 186 -1.97 -43.99 16.84
C PHE A 186 -1.06 -45.06 17.45
#